data_AF-A0A526XN22-F1
#
_entry.id   AF-A0A526XN22-F1
#
_cell.length_a   1.000
_cell.length_b   1.000
_cell.length_c   1.000
_cell.angle_alpha   90.00
_cell.angle_beta   90.00
_cell.angle_gamma   90.00
#
_symmetry.space_group_name_H-M   'P 1'
#
loop_
_entity.id
_entity.type
_entity.pdbx_description
1 polymer ?
#
loop_
_entity_poly.entity_id
_entity_poly.type
_entity_poly.pdbx_seq_one_letter_code
_entity_poly.pdbx_strand_id
1 'polypeptide(L)' 'VPAAAATAEPVRVELGETGPLLPDIGVIIYPDEVETALANLPTLSALGPQQLMFHYDPTRGHGLDALQSFARLAAAYPV' A
#
# COMPACT_ATOMS: atom_id res chain seq x y z
N VAL A 1 -41.74 -5.26 23.53
CA VAL A 1 -41.55 -3.94 22.86
C VAL A 1 -40.15 -3.95 22.27
N PRO A 2 -39.95 -3.68 20.95
CA PRO A 2 -38.60 -3.67 20.39
C PRO A 2 -37.83 -2.47 20.95
N ALA A 3 -36.52 -2.61 21.14
CA ALA A 3 -35.67 -1.51 21.57
C ALA A 3 -35.59 -0.48 20.44
N ALA A 4 -35.96 0.77 20.74
CA ALA A 4 -35.81 1.87 19.79
C ALA A 4 -34.33 2.14 19.58
N ALA A 5 -33.88 2.12 18.32
CA ALA A 5 -32.55 2.59 17.97
C ALA A 5 -32.44 4.07 18.35
N ALA A 6 -31.53 4.39 19.27
CA ALA A 6 -31.25 5.79 19.59
C ALA A 6 -30.78 6.48 18.29
N THR A 7 -31.43 7.58 17.94
CA THR A 7 -31.00 8.45 16.85
C THR A 7 -29.68 9.09 17.25
N ALA A 8 -28.56 8.42 16.93
CA ALA A 8 -27.24 8.99 17.13
C ALA A 8 -27.03 10.12 16.12
N GLU A 9 -26.52 11.26 16.61
CA GLU A 9 -26.16 12.37 15.74
C GLU A 9 -25.10 11.94 14.70
N PRO A 10 -25.05 12.58 13.51
CA PRO A 10 -24.08 12.24 12.48
C PRO A 10 -22.64 12.42 12.98
N VAL A 11 -21.78 11.44 12.72
CA VAL A 11 -20.34 11.59 12.97
C VAL A 11 -19.79 12.62 11.98
N ARG A 12 -19.25 13.72 12.53
CA ARG A 12 -18.59 14.75 11.74
C ARG A 12 -17.10 14.49 11.70
N VAL A 13 -16.56 14.29 10.50
CA VAL A 13 -15.12 14.12 10.26
C VAL A 13 -14.61 15.41 9.64
N GLU A 14 -13.57 15.98 10.25
CA GLU A 14 -12.85 17.13 9.72
C GLU A 14 -11.37 16.78 9.60
N LEU A 15 -10.68 17.41 8.65
CA LEU A 15 -9.22 17.32 8.57
C LEU A 15 -8.64 18.10 9.75
N GLY A 16 -7.84 17.43 10.57
CA GLY A 16 -7.04 18.08 11.60
C GLY A 16 -5.82 18.80 11.03
N GLU A 17 -5.08 19.48 11.89
CA GLU A 17 -3.77 20.02 11.54
C GLU A 17 -2.82 18.89 11.09
N THR A 18 -1.95 19.19 10.13
CA THR A 18 -0.95 18.22 9.66
C THR A 18 -0.10 17.76 10.83
N GLY A 19 -0.11 16.45 11.10
CA GLY A 19 0.71 15.84 12.12
C GLY A 19 2.21 15.89 11.79
N PRO A 20 3.07 15.43 12.73
CA PRO A 20 4.50 15.25 12.44
C PRO A 20 4.71 14.37 11.21
N LEU A 21 5.89 14.50 10.59
CA LEU A 21 6.28 13.63 9.48
C LEU A 21 6.07 12.18 9.91
N LEU A 22 5.30 11.43 9.10
CA LEU A 22 5.13 10.01 9.32
C LEU A 22 6.54 9.36 9.34
N PRO A 23 6.72 8.26 10.11
CA PRO A 23 7.97 7.52 10.07
C PRO A 23 8.26 7.06 8.64
N ASP A 24 9.42 6.44 8.41
CA ASP A 24 9.76 5.91 7.10
C ASP A 24 8.79 4.78 6.70
N ILE A 25 7.65 5.17 6.13
CA ILE A 25 6.58 4.27 5.71
C ILE A 25 6.97 3.75 4.33
N GLY A 26 7.22 2.45 4.28
CA GLY A 26 7.32 1.70 3.05
C GLY A 26 5.97 1.13 2.63
N VAL A 27 5.88 0.77 1.36
CA VAL A 27 4.76 -0.02 0.81
C VAL A 27 5.27 -1.43 0.54
N ILE A 28 4.56 -2.42 1.05
CA ILE A 28 4.84 -3.82 0.74
C ILE A 28 4.10 -4.23 -0.53
N ILE A 29 4.79 -4.92 -1.44
CA ILE A 29 4.26 -5.46 -2.68
C ILE A 29 4.44 -6.98 -2.66
N TYR A 30 3.33 -7.71 -2.82
CA TYR A 30 3.34 -9.15 -2.99
C TYR A 30 3.62 -9.52 -4.46
N PRO A 31 4.11 -10.74 -4.75
CA PRO A 31 4.39 -11.16 -6.13
C PRO A 31 3.18 -10.98 -7.07
N ASP A 32 1.99 -11.32 -6.61
CA ASP A 32 0.75 -11.24 -7.39
C ASP A 32 0.28 -9.80 -7.67
N GLU A 33 0.85 -8.81 -6.97
CA GLU A 33 0.48 -7.40 -7.08
C GLU A 33 1.44 -6.61 -7.98
N VAL A 34 2.53 -7.22 -8.44
CA VAL A 34 3.57 -6.52 -9.21
C VAL A 34 3.02 -5.92 -10.51
N GLU A 35 2.18 -6.66 -11.23
CA GLU A 35 1.57 -6.15 -12.47
C GLU A 35 0.60 -5.00 -12.18
N THR A 36 -0.15 -5.08 -11.08
CA THR A 36 -1.03 -4.00 -10.64
C THR A 36 -0.24 -2.75 -10.25
N ALA A 37 0.87 -2.91 -9.53
CA ALA A 37 1.75 -1.81 -9.14
C ALA A 37 2.38 -1.14 -10.38
N LEU A 38 2.83 -1.92 -11.36
CA LEU A 38 3.36 -1.41 -12.63
C LEU A 38 2.30 -0.62 -13.42
N ALA A 39 1.07 -1.14 -13.49
CA ALA A 39 -0.03 -0.45 -14.16
C ALA A 39 -0.42 0.87 -13.48
N ASN A 40 -0.06 1.05 -12.19
CA ASN A 40 -0.43 2.21 -11.38
C ASN A 40 0.79 2.97 -10.82
N LEU A 41 1.93 2.94 -11.53
CA LEU A 41 3.14 3.66 -11.15
C LEU A 41 2.91 5.14 -10.78
N PRO A 42 2.11 5.93 -11.52
CA PRO A 42 1.85 7.32 -11.14
C PRO A 42 1.22 7.46 -9.76
N THR A 43 0.30 6.56 -9.41
CA THR A 43 -0.34 6.53 -8.08
C THR A 43 0.66 6.11 -7.01
N LEU A 44 1.49 5.10 -7.29
CA LEU A 44 2.53 4.66 -6.37
C LEU A 44 3.57 5.76 -6.12
N SER A 45 3.97 6.51 -7.15
CA SER A 45 4.85 7.67 -7.01
C SER A 45 4.19 8.82 -6.24
N ALA A 46 2.91 9.10 -6.49
CA ALA A 46 2.18 10.15 -5.78
C ALA A 46 1.99 9.83 -4.29
N LEU A 47 1.91 8.54 -3.93
CA LEU A 47 1.92 8.09 -2.54
C LEU A 47 3.25 8.39 -1.85
N GLY A 48 4.34 8.52 -2.61
CA GLY A 48 5.68 8.87 -2.11
C GLY A 48 6.24 7.90 -1.05
N PRO A 49 6.08 6.56 -1.17
CA PRO A 49 6.69 5.64 -0.23
C PRO A 49 8.21 5.81 -0.24
N GLN A 50 8.79 5.86 0.96
CA GLN A 50 10.24 6.00 1.09
C GLN A 50 10.98 4.71 0.71
N GLN A 51 10.28 3.57 0.78
CA GLN A 51 10.80 2.26 0.42
C GLN A 51 9.70 1.40 -0.24
N LEU A 52 10.07 0.68 -1.29
CA LEU A 52 9.29 -0.46 -1.76
C LEU A 52 9.84 -1.73 -1.13
N MET A 53 9.00 -2.45 -0.39
CA MET A 53 9.33 -3.70 0.26
C MET A 53 8.72 -4.85 -0.54
N PHE A 54 9.52 -5.82 -0.96
CA PHE A 54 9.04 -6.95 -1.74
C PHE A 54 8.84 -8.19 -0.86
N HIS A 55 7.62 -8.70 -0.80
CA HIS A 55 7.31 -9.87 0.00
C HIS A 55 7.78 -11.14 -0.72
N TYR A 56 8.82 -11.78 -0.18
CA TYR A 56 9.36 -13.03 -0.69
C TYR A 56 9.26 -14.13 0.38
N ASP A 57 8.70 -15.27 -0.01
CA ASP A 57 8.54 -16.43 0.87
C ASP A 57 8.72 -17.72 0.05
N PRO A 58 9.87 -18.39 0.16
CA PRO A 58 10.14 -19.61 -0.59
C PRO A 58 9.23 -20.77 -0.17
N THR A 59 8.63 -20.73 1.02
CA THR A 59 7.70 -21.76 1.51
C THR A 59 6.31 -21.64 0.88
N ARG A 60 6.01 -20.51 0.25
CA ARG A 60 4.73 -20.23 -0.44
C ARG A 60 4.85 -20.37 -1.96
N GLY A 61 5.99 -20.84 -2.46
CA GLY A 61 6.24 -21.02 -3.89
C GLY A 61 6.84 -19.80 -4.58
N HIS A 62 7.28 -18.77 -3.85
CA HIS A 62 7.99 -17.65 -4.46
C HIS A 62 9.39 -18.10 -4.88
N GLY A 63 9.69 -17.95 -6.17
CA GLY A 63 10.96 -18.39 -6.78
C GLY A 63 11.57 -17.30 -7.65
N LEU A 64 12.34 -17.72 -8.65
CA LEU A 64 13.06 -16.80 -9.55
C LEU A 64 12.12 -15.81 -10.25
N ASP A 65 10.95 -16.25 -10.69
CA ASP A 65 9.98 -15.41 -11.39
C ASP A 65 9.50 -14.25 -10.52
N ALA A 66 9.28 -14.50 -9.21
CA ALA A 66 8.93 -13.44 -8.26
C ALA A 66 10.06 -12.40 -8.16
N LEU A 67 11.31 -12.84 -8.01
CA LEU A 67 12.48 -11.95 -7.95
C LEU A 67 12.65 -11.12 -9.23
N GLN A 68 12.46 -11.73 -10.41
CA GLN A 68 12.52 -11.03 -11.69
C GLN A 68 11.40 -9.99 -11.82
N SER A 69 10.19 -10.32 -11.38
CA SER A 69 9.06 -9.39 -11.39
C SER A 69 9.32 -8.17 -10.48
N PHE A 70 9.88 -8.39 -9.29
CA PHE A 70 10.28 -7.33 -8.37
C PHE A 70 11.40 -6.45 -8.94
N ALA A 71 12.41 -7.06 -9.57
CA ALA A 71 13.48 -6.31 -10.23
C ALA A 71 12.93 -5.38 -11.34
N ARG A 72 11.95 -5.85 -12.12
CA ARG A 72 11.28 -5.04 -13.14
C ARG A 72 10.52 -3.86 -12.53
N LEU A 73 9.78 -4.07 -11.43
CA LEU A 73 9.10 -2.99 -10.72
C LEU A 73 10.08 -1.98 -10.12
N ALA A 74 11.14 -2.45 -9.46
CA ALA A 74 12.18 -1.59 -8.90
C ALA A 74 12.87 -0.73 -9.97
N ALA A 75 13.12 -1.29 -11.17
CA ALA A 75 13.70 -0.54 -12.28
C ALA A 75 12.75 0.49 -12.90
N ALA A 76 11.43 0.26 -12.80
CA ALA A 76 10.42 1.16 -13.35
C ALA A 76 10.00 2.26 -12.35
N TYR A 77 10.18 2.03 -11.05
CA TYR A 77 9.83 3.00 -10.02
C TYR A 77 10.86 4.14 -9.96
N PRO A 78 10.44 5.41 -10.08
CA PRO A 78 11.36 6.54 -10.05
C PRO A 78 12.01 6.70 -8.67
N VAL A 79 13.31 6.99 -8.67
CA VAL A 79 14.12 7.29 -7.48
C VAL A 79 13.94 8.75 -7.09
#